data_AF-A0A7Y0M1B0-F1
#
_entry.id   AF-A0A7Y0M1B0-F1
#
_cell.length_a   1.000
_cell.length_b   1.000
_cell.length_c   1.000
_cell.angle_alpha   90.00
_cell.angle_beta   90.00
_cell.angle_gamma   90.00
#
_symmetry.space_group_name_H-M   'P 1'
#
loop_
_entity.id
_entity.type
_entity.pdbx_description
1 polymer ?
#
loop_
_entity_poly.entity_id
_entity_poly.type
_entity_poly.pdbx_seq_one_letter_code
_entity_poly.pdbx_strand_id
1 'polypeptide(L)'
;MEILIATQLGATQVSKPPLGGWGRGVQFTDEQAAVLDAVADEIIPGGDGFPAPSSVNIVGFFARYVTPASEEAKWYPFLPEIEFKARLGKLAGKLMARDPLGRVEVLRRLEADDAEFFTRVRDVVYYGYYSRPEVIRAINIHLEAGKDYRYSPQPFGYSDSMADWDEALLSRVTGTYIRTQDVRPVDLPDDLAARRAVKRSGVPDLPTAQPAPTPSGA
;
A
#
# COMPACT_ATOMS: atom_id res chain seq x y z
N MET A 1 -15.20 -56.07 17.15
CA MET A 1 -13.86 -55.80 16.58
C MET A 1 -14.06 -54.79 15.47
N GLU A 2 -14.19 -53.51 15.83
CA GLU A 2 -14.31 -52.40 14.88
C GLU A 2 -13.01 -51.59 14.97
N ILE A 3 -12.34 -51.46 13.83
CA ILE A 3 -11.06 -50.79 13.71
C ILE A 3 -11.33 -49.28 13.62
N LEU A 4 -10.89 -48.55 14.65
CA LEU A 4 -10.76 -47.10 14.67
C LEU A 4 -9.84 -46.65 13.52
N ILE A 5 -10.41 -46.09 12.46
CA ILE A 5 -9.66 -45.29 11.48
C ILE A 5 -9.56 -43.88 12.06
N ALA A 6 -8.69 -43.73 13.05
CA ALA A 6 -8.27 -42.46 13.59
C ALA A 6 -6.73 -42.47 13.63
N THR A 7 -6.08 -42.27 12.48
CA THR A 7 -4.65 -41.93 12.46
C THR A 7 -4.20 -41.32 11.12
N GLN A 8 -3.37 -40.27 11.25
CA GLN A 8 -2.52 -39.64 10.23
C GLN A 8 -3.16 -38.79 9.11
N LEU A 9 -3.55 -37.56 9.46
CA LEU A 9 -3.34 -36.39 8.58
C LEU A 9 -2.77 -35.24 9.43
N GLY A 10 -1.57 -35.47 9.96
CA GLY A 10 -0.78 -34.45 10.63
C GLY A 10 0.61 -34.41 10.02
N ALA A 11 0.81 -33.53 9.02
CA ALA A 11 2.06 -32.82 8.73
C ALA A 11 1.92 -32.00 7.42
N THR A 12 2.19 -30.69 7.53
CA THR A 12 2.47 -29.73 6.44
C THR A 12 1.33 -29.31 5.50
N GLN A 13 0.32 -28.60 6.01
CA GLN A 13 -0.15 -27.44 5.25
C GLN A 13 0.53 -26.21 5.84
N VAL A 14 1.65 -25.81 5.24
CA VAL A 14 2.19 -24.46 5.46
C VAL A 14 1.16 -23.52 4.87
N SER A 15 0.31 -22.92 5.70
CA SER A 15 -0.77 -22.08 5.23
C SER A 15 -0.15 -20.76 4.73
N LYS A 16 0.03 -20.66 3.41
CA LYS A 16 0.32 -19.37 2.79
C LYS A 16 -0.91 -18.49 3.01
N PRO A 17 -0.77 -17.25 3.50
CA PRO A 17 -1.92 -16.36 3.60
C PRO A 17 -2.55 -16.22 2.20
N PRO A 18 -3.87 -16.35 2.06
CA PRO A 18 -4.51 -16.20 0.76
C PRO A 18 -4.33 -14.77 0.26
N LEU A 19 -4.59 -14.56 -1.04
CA LEU A 19 -4.63 -13.21 -1.60
C LEU A 19 -5.60 -12.35 -0.77
N GLY A 20 -5.09 -11.25 -0.20
CA GLY A 20 -5.84 -10.42 0.74
C GLY A 20 -5.59 -10.69 2.23
N GLY A 21 -4.66 -11.57 2.60
CA GLY A 21 -4.27 -11.85 3.98
C GLY A 21 -5.09 -12.98 4.64
N TRP A 22 -4.83 -13.25 5.92
CA TRP A 22 -5.43 -14.33 6.71
C TRP A 22 -6.96 -14.29 6.70
N GLY A 23 -7.58 -15.46 6.49
CA GLY A 23 -9.04 -15.59 6.40
C GLY A 23 -9.76 -15.26 7.70
N ARG A 24 -9.22 -15.72 8.84
CA ARG A 24 -9.61 -15.26 10.17
C ARG A 24 -8.52 -14.33 10.69
N GLY A 25 -8.78 -13.03 10.63
CA GLY A 25 -7.83 -12.03 11.11
C GLY A 25 -7.61 -12.07 12.62
N VAL A 26 -6.43 -11.59 13.04
CA VAL A 26 -6.07 -11.35 14.43
C VAL A 26 -7.07 -10.39 15.06
N GLN A 27 -7.47 -10.66 16.30
CA GLN A 27 -8.37 -9.78 17.06
C GLN A 27 -7.53 -8.82 17.91
N PHE A 28 -7.82 -7.52 17.83
CA PHE A 28 -7.21 -6.49 18.66
C PHE A 28 -8.18 -6.05 19.75
N THR A 29 -7.65 -5.68 20.91
CA THR A 29 -8.45 -4.98 21.93
C THR A 29 -8.75 -3.54 21.50
N ASP A 30 -9.72 -2.89 22.13
CA ASP A 30 -10.05 -1.48 21.84
C ASP A 30 -8.84 -0.56 22.02
N GLU A 31 -8.02 -0.80 23.06
CA GLU A 31 -6.78 -0.06 23.27
C GLU A 31 -5.76 -0.30 22.14
N GLN A 32 -5.58 -1.56 21.71
CA GLN A 32 -4.68 -1.88 20.59
C GLN A 32 -5.16 -1.25 19.28
N ALA A 33 -6.47 -1.25 19.03
CA ALA A 33 -7.08 -0.59 17.89
C ALA A 33 -6.84 0.93 17.93
N ALA A 34 -7.09 1.58 19.07
CA ALA A 34 -6.86 3.01 19.24
C ALA A 34 -5.38 3.40 19.05
N VAL A 35 -4.45 2.56 19.50
CA VAL A 35 -3.01 2.76 19.26
C VAL A 35 -2.69 2.64 17.78
N LEU A 36 -3.22 1.62 17.09
CA LEU A 36 -3.00 1.44 15.66
C LEU A 36 -3.55 2.60 14.84
N ASP A 37 -4.76 3.07 15.16
CA ASP A 37 -5.37 4.23 14.53
C ASP A 37 -4.51 5.48 14.71
N ALA A 38 -4.07 5.76 15.95
CA ALA A 38 -3.21 6.89 16.21
C ALA A 38 -1.85 6.78 15.51
N VAL A 39 -1.23 5.59 15.48
CA VAL A 39 0.03 5.39 14.75
C VAL A 39 -0.19 5.65 13.26
N ALA A 40 -1.26 5.10 12.68
CA ALA A 40 -1.55 5.23 11.26
C ALA A 40 -1.83 6.69 10.87
N ASP A 41 -2.62 7.41 11.67
CA ASP A 41 -2.96 8.82 11.42
C ASP A 41 -1.73 9.75 11.49
N GLU A 42 -0.71 9.43 12.30
CA GLU A 42 0.54 10.21 12.31
C GLU A 42 1.49 9.83 11.16
N ILE A 43 1.45 8.56 10.69
CA ILE A 43 2.26 8.12 9.53
C ILE A 43 1.69 8.69 8.23
N ILE A 44 0.37 8.67 8.07
CA ILE A 44 -0.33 9.29 6.95
C ILE A 44 -1.40 10.24 7.51
N PRO A 45 -1.06 11.53 7.70
CA PRO A 45 -2.03 12.53 8.11
C PRO A 45 -3.16 12.64 7.11
N GLY A 46 -4.41 12.62 7.62
CA GLY A 46 -5.57 13.03 6.82
C GLY A 46 -5.53 14.53 6.52
N GLY A 47 -6.30 14.97 5.53
CA GLY A 47 -6.33 16.38 5.10
C GLY A 47 -6.46 16.54 3.59
N ASP A 48 -6.67 17.77 3.13
CA ASP A 48 -6.71 18.12 1.69
C ASP A 48 -7.65 17.23 0.84
N GLY A 49 -8.79 16.83 1.41
CA GLY A 49 -9.76 15.95 0.77
C GLY A 49 -9.52 14.45 0.97
N PHE A 50 -8.42 14.06 1.62
CA PHE A 50 -8.10 12.68 1.95
C PHE A 50 -8.60 12.31 3.36
N PRO A 51 -9.23 11.14 3.52
CA PRO A 51 -9.68 10.67 4.83
C PRO A 51 -8.49 10.26 5.71
N ALA A 52 -8.60 10.35 7.03
CA ALA A 52 -7.59 9.80 7.92
C ALA A 52 -7.61 8.26 7.89
N PRO A 53 -6.47 7.56 8.03
CA PRO A 53 -6.42 6.09 8.14
C PRO A 53 -7.41 5.48 9.14
N SER A 54 -7.57 6.09 10.31
CA SER A 54 -8.51 5.67 11.34
C SER A 54 -9.97 5.69 10.87
N SER A 55 -10.33 6.61 9.97
CA SER A 55 -11.68 6.72 9.43
C SER A 55 -12.02 5.69 8.34
N VAL A 56 -11.03 4.93 7.87
CA VAL A 56 -11.16 3.96 6.76
C VAL A 56 -10.82 2.53 7.17
N ASN A 57 -10.95 2.21 8.47
CA ASN A 57 -10.75 0.87 9.04
C ASN A 57 -9.37 0.26 8.74
N ILE A 58 -8.31 1.01 9.04
CA ILE A 58 -6.94 0.52 8.90
C ILE A 58 -6.64 -0.67 9.83
N VAL A 59 -7.24 -0.70 11.03
CA VAL A 59 -7.11 -1.81 11.99
C VAL A 59 -7.58 -3.14 11.40
N GLY A 60 -8.68 -3.13 10.64
CA GLY A 60 -9.18 -4.32 9.94
C GLY A 60 -8.17 -4.86 8.90
N PHE A 61 -7.35 -3.98 8.31
CA PHE A 61 -6.28 -4.42 7.42
C PHE A 61 -5.14 -5.07 8.21
N PHE A 62 -4.69 -4.46 9.31
CA PHE A 62 -3.71 -5.08 10.21
C PHE A 62 -4.15 -6.47 10.67
N ALA A 63 -5.43 -6.62 11.02
CA ALA A 63 -5.98 -7.90 11.48
C ALA A 63 -5.76 -9.02 10.44
N ARG A 64 -5.81 -8.70 9.14
CA ARG A 64 -5.63 -9.67 8.07
C ARG A 64 -4.16 -9.93 7.71
N TYR A 65 -3.23 -9.05 8.05
CA TYR A 65 -1.83 -9.15 7.61
C TYR A 65 -0.83 -9.45 8.74
N VAL A 66 -1.24 -9.32 10.00
CA VAL A 66 -0.49 -9.86 11.14
C VAL A 66 -0.62 -11.39 11.12
N THR A 67 0.50 -12.08 11.27
CA THR A 67 0.56 -13.54 11.28
C THR A 67 -0.01 -14.07 12.59
N PRO A 68 -1.09 -14.88 12.57
CA PRO A 68 -1.69 -15.44 13.77
C PRO A 68 -0.68 -16.23 14.61
N ALA A 69 -0.87 -16.26 15.93
CA ALA A 69 0.03 -16.96 16.85
C ALA A 69 0.20 -18.47 16.56
N SER A 70 -0.74 -19.08 15.84
CA SER A 70 -0.69 -20.49 15.44
C SER A 70 0.19 -20.74 14.22
N GLU A 71 0.70 -19.70 13.56
CA GLU A 71 1.41 -19.77 12.29
C GLU A 71 2.81 -19.15 12.40
N GLU A 72 3.73 -19.61 11.55
CA GLU A 72 5.09 -19.06 11.47
C GLU A 72 5.12 -17.84 10.53
N ALA A 73 5.72 -16.73 10.98
CA ALA A 73 5.78 -15.48 10.22
C ALA A 73 6.82 -15.53 9.08
N LYS A 74 6.58 -16.38 8.08
CA LYS A 74 7.45 -16.57 6.89
C LYS A 74 7.21 -15.59 5.76
N TRP A 75 6.08 -14.89 5.80
CA TRP A 75 5.66 -14.02 4.73
C TRP A 75 5.69 -12.58 5.20
N TYR A 76 6.12 -11.70 4.31
CA TYR A 76 6.03 -10.27 4.52
C TYR A 76 4.58 -9.89 4.93
N PRO A 77 4.35 -9.06 5.96
CA PRO A 77 5.29 -8.12 6.60
C PRO A 77 6.11 -8.69 7.76
N PHE A 78 6.12 -10.02 7.98
CA PHE A 78 6.86 -10.66 9.08
C PHE A 78 6.46 -10.14 10.47
N LEU A 79 5.17 -9.93 10.69
CA LEU A 79 4.62 -9.46 11.96
C LEU A 79 3.91 -10.62 12.69
N PRO A 80 4.59 -11.36 13.59
CA PRO A 80 3.93 -12.37 14.41
C PRO A 80 3.05 -11.72 15.49
N GLU A 81 1.83 -12.24 15.65
CA GLU A 81 0.79 -11.66 16.51
C GLU A 81 1.24 -11.35 17.93
N ILE A 82 1.89 -12.32 18.60
CA ILE A 82 2.29 -12.21 20.01
C ILE A 82 3.26 -11.04 20.19
N GLU A 83 4.31 -11.00 19.37
CA GLU A 83 5.32 -9.96 19.44
C GLU A 83 4.75 -8.60 19.05
N PHE A 84 3.93 -8.57 17.99
CA PHE A 84 3.27 -7.37 17.51
C PHE A 84 2.40 -6.73 18.60
N LYS A 85 1.53 -7.51 19.24
CA LYS A 85 0.68 -7.06 20.35
C LYS A 85 1.49 -6.59 21.56
N ALA A 86 2.57 -7.30 21.91
CA ALA A 86 3.44 -6.89 23.00
C ALA A 86 4.11 -5.53 22.73
N ARG A 87 4.55 -5.30 21.48
CA ARG A 87 5.12 -4.01 21.05
C ARG A 87 4.08 -2.89 21.02
N LEU A 88 2.85 -3.16 20.56
CA LEU A 88 1.74 -2.20 20.65
C LEU A 88 1.44 -1.81 22.10
N GLY A 89 1.43 -2.77 23.03
CA GLY A 89 1.23 -2.47 24.46
C GLY A 89 2.30 -1.53 25.03
N LYS A 90 3.57 -1.69 24.62
CA LYS A 90 4.65 -0.76 25.01
C LYS A 90 4.48 0.64 24.41
N LEU A 91 3.89 0.73 23.22
CA LEU A 91 3.61 2.01 22.55
C LEU A 91 2.39 2.72 23.13
N ALA A 92 1.38 1.98 23.58
CA ALA A 92 0.14 2.52 24.15
C ALA A 92 0.42 3.60 25.21
N GLY A 93 1.21 3.24 26.23
CA GLY A 93 1.58 4.16 27.31
C GLY A 93 2.42 5.36 26.87
N LYS A 94 3.11 5.27 25.73
CA LYS A 94 3.93 6.37 25.19
C LYS A 94 3.13 7.31 24.30
N LEU A 95 2.14 6.80 23.56
CA LEU A 95 1.39 7.55 22.54
C LEU A 95 0.08 8.14 23.06
N MET A 96 -0.70 7.38 23.83
CA MET A 96 -2.11 7.74 24.10
C MET A 96 -2.28 8.99 24.95
N ALA A 97 -1.32 9.29 25.83
CA ALA A 97 -1.34 10.49 26.67
C ALA A 97 -0.77 11.75 25.97
N ARG A 98 -0.32 11.64 24.71
CA ARG A 98 0.35 12.74 23.99
C ARG A 98 -0.56 13.39 22.95
N ASP A 99 -0.29 14.66 22.69
CA ASP A 99 -0.80 15.41 21.55
C ASP A 99 -0.16 14.94 20.23
N PRO A 100 -0.64 15.37 19.05
CA PRO A 100 -0.13 14.91 17.77
C PRO A 100 1.39 15.10 17.61
N LEU A 101 1.93 16.28 17.96
CA LEU A 101 3.37 16.54 17.90
C LEU A 101 4.17 15.60 18.80
N GLY A 102 3.67 15.34 20.02
CA GLY A 102 4.28 14.39 20.93
C GLY A 102 4.22 12.94 20.43
N ARG A 103 3.19 12.56 19.68
CA ARG A 103 3.07 11.23 19.07
C ARG A 103 4.06 11.06 17.92
N VAL A 104 4.21 12.07 17.05
CA VAL A 104 5.22 12.07 15.98
C VAL A 104 6.62 11.88 16.56
N GLU A 105 6.95 12.55 17.66
CA GLU A 105 8.25 12.39 18.32
C GLU A 105 8.47 10.97 18.86
N VAL A 106 7.43 10.34 19.42
CA VAL A 106 7.50 8.93 19.83
C VAL A 106 7.74 8.01 18.63
N LEU A 107 7.09 8.27 17.49
CA LEU A 107 7.29 7.49 16.26
C LEU A 107 8.68 7.69 15.65
N ARG A 108 9.23 8.91 15.68
CA ARG A 108 10.62 9.17 15.25
C ARG A 108 11.63 8.39 16.09
N ARG A 109 11.41 8.33 17.42
CA ARG A 109 12.25 7.51 18.30
C ARG A 109 12.10 6.02 18.00
N LEU A 110 10.87 5.57 17.76
CA LEU A 110 10.63 4.18 17.35
C LEU A 110 11.37 3.84 16.04
N GLU A 111 11.35 4.74 15.06
CA GLU A 111 12.08 4.57 13.80
C GLU A 111 13.60 4.50 14.01
N ALA A 112 14.15 5.29 14.94
CA ALA A 112 15.57 5.26 15.25
C ALA A 112 16.00 4.03 16.07
N ASP A 113 15.20 3.66 17.08
CA ASP A 113 15.50 2.58 18.02
C ASP A 113 15.21 1.19 17.42
N ASP A 114 14.19 1.11 16.55
CA ASP A 114 13.73 -0.14 15.93
C ASP A 114 13.18 0.11 14.52
N ALA A 115 14.10 0.47 13.62
CA ALA A 115 13.81 0.79 12.23
C ALA A 115 13.08 -0.35 11.49
N GLU A 116 13.40 -1.61 11.82
CA GLU A 116 12.79 -2.77 11.18
C GLU A 116 11.30 -2.88 11.52
N PHE A 117 10.95 -2.80 12.81
CA PHE A 117 9.55 -2.83 13.22
C PHE A 117 8.77 -1.63 12.70
N PHE A 118 9.35 -0.43 12.80
CA PHE A 118 8.72 0.77 12.28
C PHE A 118 8.44 0.65 10.77
N THR A 119 9.42 0.17 10.00
CA THR A 119 9.27 -0.05 8.55
C THR A 119 8.12 -1.01 8.25
N ARG A 120 8.04 -2.15 8.95
CA ARG A 120 6.96 -3.12 8.76
C ARG A 120 5.59 -2.54 9.09
N VAL A 121 5.47 -1.75 10.16
CA VAL A 121 4.22 -1.07 10.53
C VAL A 121 3.84 -0.04 9.46
N ARG A 122 4.78 0.84 9.10
CA ARG A 122 4.60 1.86 8.07
C ARG A 122 4.12 1.22 6.78
N ASP A 123 4.79 0.19 6.31
CA ASP A 123 4.43 -0.44 5.05
C ASP A 123 3.01 -1.04 5.08
N VAL A 124 2.60 -1.68 6.19
CA VAL A 124 1.21 -2.14 6.36
C VAL A 124 0.21 -0.97 6.38
N VAL A 125 0.57 0.17 6.98
CA VAL A 125 -0.26 1.40 6.93
C VAL A 125 -0.41 1.87 5.48
N TYR A 126 0.68 1.99 4.73
CA TYR A 126 0.64 2.42 3.33
C TYR A 126 -0.17 1.46 2.45
N TYR A 127 0.08 0.15 2.55
CA TYR A 127 -0.66 -0.85 1.79
C TYR A 127 -2.15 -0.85 2.16
N GLY A 128 -2.45 -0.77 3.46
CA GLY A 128 -3.83 -0.77 3.93
C GLY A 128 -4.59 0.47 3.51
N TYR A 129 -3.98 1.65 3.65
CA TYR A 129 -4.59 2.95 3.39
C TYR A 129 -4.89 3.15 1.90
N TYR A 130 -3.88 2.98 1.03
CA TYR A 130 -4.06 3.20 -0.41
C TYR A 130 -4.87 2.10 -1.11
N SER A 131 -5.18 1.01 -0.40
CA SER A 131 -6.14 0.01 -0.87
C SER A 131 -7.57 0.27 -0.40
N ARG A 132 -7.90 1.39 0.26
CA ARG A 132 -9.28 1.66 0.72
C ARG A 132 -10.10 2.35 -0.38
N PRO A 133 -11.34 1.91 -0.66
CA PRO A 133 -12.19 2.54 -1.67
C PRO A 133 -12.37 4.06 -1.46
N GLU A 134 -12.45 4.51 -0.21
CA GLU A 134 -12.57 5.91 0.19
C GLU A 134 -11.36 6.73 -0.25
N VAL A 135 -10.16 6.19 -0.05
CA VAL A 135 -8.89 6.83 -0.41
C VAL A 135 -8.72 6.85 -1.92
N ILE A 136 -9.11 5.78 -2.61
CA ILE A 136 -9.11 5.73 -4.08
C ILE A 136 -10.05 6.79 -4.66
N ARG A 137 -11.25 6.94 -4.10
CA ARG A 137 -12.16 8.02 -4.52
C ARG A 137 -11.52 9.39 -4.29
N ALA A 138 -10.86 9.59 -3.14
CA ALA A 138 -10.15 10.84 -2.87
C ALA A 138 -9.02 11.10 -3.90
N ILE A 139 -8.23 10.08 -4.26
CA ILE A 139 -7.22 10.17 -5.33
C ILE A 139 -7.85 10.63 -6.64
N ASN A 140 -8.96 10.00 -7.06
CA ASN A 140 -9.60 10.30 -8.34
C ASN A 140 -10.22 11.71 -8.37
N ILE A 141 -10.68 12.22 -7.23
CA ILE A 141 -11.30 13.55 -7.11
C ILE A 141 -10.24 14.66 -6.99
N HIS A 142 -9.19 14.43 -6.19
CA HIS A 142 -8.29 15.49 -5.75
C HIS A 142 -6.95 15.51 -6.49
N LEU A 143 -6.57 14.43 -7.18
CA LEU A 143 -5.31 14.36 -7.93
C LEU A 143 -5.59 14.25 -9.43
N GLU A 144 -5.09 15.23 -10.20
CA GLU A 144 -5.25 15.24 -11.66
C GLU A 144 -4.69 13.96 -12.31
N ALA A 145 -3.51 13.51 -11.87
CA ALA A 145 -2.87 12.29 -12.34
C ALA A 145 -3.55 11.00 -11.81
N GLY A 146 -4.49 11.13 -10.88
CA GLY A 146 -5.15 10.01 -10.19
C GLY A 146 -6.45 9.56 -10.82
N LYS A 147 -7.02 10.29 -11.79
CA LYS A 147 -8.37 10.05 -12.33
C LYS A 147 -8.60 8.63 -12.86
N ASP A 148 -7.55 7.99 -13.38
CA ASP A 148 -7.60 6.63 -13.93
C ASP A 148 -7.23 5.54 -12.91
N TYR A 149 -6.99 5.89 -11.64
CA TYR A 149 -6.67 4.92 -10.60
C TYR A 149 -7.91 4.08 -10.24
N ARG A 150 -7.77 2.75 -10.28
CA ARG A 150 -8.87 1.79 -10.10
C ARG A 150 -8.57 0.79 -8.98
N TYR A 151 -9.61 0.42 -8.23
CA TYR A 151 -9.53 -0.56 -7.13
C TYR A 151 -9.29 -1.99 -7.61
N SER A 152 -9.89 -2.37 -8.75
CA SER A 152 -9.72 -3.67 -9.38
C SER A 152 -9.31 -3.45 -10.83
N PRO A 153 -8.33 -4.20 -11.36
CA PRO A 153 -8.05 -4.18 -12.78
C PRO A 153 -9.31 -4.60 -13.54
N GLN A 154 -10.03 -5.64 -13.12
CA GLN A 154 -11.22 -6.10 -13.83
C GLN A 154 -12.49 -5.26 -13.55
N PRO A 155 -13.42 -5.15 -14.52
CA PRO A 155 -13.45 -5.84 -15.82
C PRO A 155 -12.57 -5.22 -16.91
N PHE A 156 -12.09 -4.00 -16.70
CA PHE A 156 -11.39 -3.23 -17.74
C PHE A 156 -9.92 -3.67 -17.94
N GLY A 157 -9.35 -4.43 -17.02
CA GLY A 157 -7.93 -4.77 -16.99
C GLY A 157 -7.03 -3.52 -17.02
N TYR A 158 -5.97 -3.60 -17.81
CA TYR A 158 -5.11 -2.49 -18.19
C TYR A 158 -5.55 -1.85 -19.51
N SER A 159 -6.83 -1.97 -19.91
CA SER A 159 -7.33 -1.54 -21.24
C SER A 159 -6.89 -0.13 -21.63
N ASP A 160 -6.86 0.77 -20.65
CA ASP A 160 -6.61 2.19 -20.90
C ASP A 160 -5.10 2.54 -20.84
N SER A 161 -4.30 1.62 -20.30
CA SER A 161 -2.83 1.70 -20.25
C SER A 161 -2.14 0.88 -21.36
N MET A 162 -2.93 0.17 -22.17
CA MET A 162 -2.52 -0.42 -23.43
C MET A 162 -3.29 0.28 -24.53
N ALA A 163 -3.06 1.59 -24.73
CA ALA A 163 -3.32 2.16 -26.05
C ALA A 163 -2.64 1.22 -27.04
N ASP A 164 -3.41 0.70 -28.01
CA ASP A 164 -2.89 -0.25 -28.99
C ASP A 164 -1.58 0.32 -29.52
N TRP A 165 -0.50 -0.45 -29.36
CA TRP A 165 0.77 -0.12 -29.95
C TRP A 165 0.58 -0.27 -31.46
N ASP A 166 0.02 0.75 -32.09
CA ASP A 166 -0.34 0.68 -33.48
C ASP A 166 0.94 0.60 -34.35
N GLU A 167 0.78 0.09 -35.56
CA GLU A 167 1.90 -0.06 -36.51
C GLU A 167 2.58 1.28 -36.81
N ALA A 168 1.87 2.40 -36.69
CA ALA A 168 2.41 3.74 -36.89
C ALA A 168 3.26 4.21 -35.69
N LEU A 169 2.97 3.76 -34.47
CA LEU A 169 3.69 4.05 -33.24
C LEU A 169 4.91 3.14 -33.12
N LEU A 170 4.75 1.84 -33.42
CA LEU A 170 5.85 0.87 -33.50
C LEU A 170 6.85 1.20 -34.61
N SER A 171 6.38 1.64 -35.80
CA SER A 171 7.28 2.03 -36.89
C SER A 171 8.11 3.29 -36.62
N ARG A 172 7.72 4.10 -35.61
CA ARG A 172 8.51 5.25 -35.14
C ARG A 172 9.59 4.85 -34.14
N VAL A 173 9.48 3.68 -33.50
CA VAL A 173 10.47 3.19 -32.54
C VAL A 173 11.63 2.55 -33.29
N THR A 174 12.66 3.34 -33.57
CA THR A 174 13.94 2.85 -34.07
C THR A 174 14.86 2.54 -32.88
N GLY A 175 14.69 1.34 -32.30
CA GLY A 175 15.56 0.84 -31.25
C GLY A 175 16.66 -0.05 -31.81
N THR A 176 17.92 0.26 -31.55
CA THR A 176 19.04 -0.67 -31.75
C THR A 176 19.37 -1.35 -30.43
N TYR A 177 19.49 -2.68 -30.44
CA TYR A 177 19.95 -3.43 -29.28
C TYR A 177 21.44 -3.16 -29.04
N ILE A 178 21.77 -2.64 -27.85
CA ILE A 178 23.15 -2.53 -27.35
C ILE A 178 23.32 -3.64 -26.33
N ARG A 179 24.33 -4.50 -26.50
CA ARG A 179 24.62 -5.54 -25.51
C ARG A 179 25.01 -4.87 -24.19
N THR A 180 24.67 -5.50 -23.06
CA THR A 180 24.88 -4.93 -21.74
C THR A 180 26.32 -4.46 -21.50
N GLN A 181 27.31 -5.22 -21.99
CA GLN A 181 28.73 -4.86 -21.88
C GLN A 181 29.16 -3.66 -22.74
N ASP A 182 28.35 -3.31 -23.75
CA ASP A 182 28.63 -2.22 -24.69
C ASP A 182 27.91 -0.92 -24.29
N VAL A 183 27.09 -0.95 -23.22
CA VAL A 183 26.44 0.24 -22.68
C VAL A 183 27.50 1.12 -22.01
N ARG A 184 27.70 2.32 -22.56
CA ARG A 184 28.56 3.34 -21.97
C ARG A 184 27.72 4.36 -21.21
N PRO A 185 28.22 4.90 -20.08
CA PRO A 185 27.62 6.07 -19.45
C PRO A 185 27.46 7.19 -20.47
N VAL A 186 26.30 7.81 -20.52
CA VAL A 186 26.06 8.97 -21.37
C VAL A 186 26.56 10.21 -20.64
N ASP A 187 27.44 10.97 -21.26
CA ASP A 187 27.82 12.30 -20.78
C ASP A 187 26.60 13.21 -20.90
N LEU A 188 26.04 13.58 -19.75
CA LEU A 188 24.89 14.47 -19.68
C LEU A 188 25.40 15.92 -19.81
N PRO A 189 24.86 16.72 -20.75
CA PRO A 189 25.23 18.13 -20.83
C PRO A 189 24.72 18.89 -19.60
N ASP A 190 25.50 19.87 -19.13
CA ASP A 190 25.23 20.63 -17.91
C ASP A 190 23.86 21.34 -17.91
N ASP A 191 23.32 21.65 -19.10
CA ASP A 191 22.03 22.33 -19.27
C ASP A 191 20.82 21.41 -19.02
N LEU A 192 21.00 20.09 -19.01
CA LEU A 192 19.92 19.13 -18.78
C LEU A 192 19.42 19.19 -17.33
N ALA A 193 20.30 19.54 -16.38
CA ALA A 193 19.94 19.82 -15.00
C ALA A 193 19.05 21.08 -14.88
N ALA A 194 19.30 22.11 -15.70
CA ALA A 194 18.54 23.35 -15.70
C ALA A 194 17.15 23.21 -16.37
N ARG A 195 17.03 22.37 -17.41
CA ARG A 195 15.75 22.13 -18.12
C ARG A 195 14.69 21.43 -17.26
N ARG A 196 15.09 20.69 -16.21
CA ARG A 196 14.15 20.15 -15.21
C ARG A 196 13.37 21.26 -14.48
N ALA A 197 13.91 22.46 -14.35
CA ALA A 197 13.24 23.57 -13.68
C ALA A 197 12.17 24.26 -14.56
N VAL A 198 12.36 24.26 -15.89
CA VAL A 198 11.51 25.02 -16.83
C VAL A 198 10.19 24.29 -17.14
N LYS A 199 10.16 22.95 -17.10
CA LYS A 199 8.95 22.15 -17.42
C LYS A 199 7.80 22.28 -16.40
N ARG A 200 7.98 23.05 -15.31
CA ARG A 200 6.91 23.47 -14.39
C ARG A 200 6.01 24.60 -14.93
N SER A 201 6.41 25.28 -16.01
CA SER A 201 5.76 26.53 -16.45
C SER A 201 4.95 26.45 -17.76
N GLY A 202 4.82 25.26 -18.37
CA GLY A 202 4.13 25.14 -19.66
C GLY A 202 3.60 23.73 -19.91
N VAL A 203 2.50 23.37 -19.25
CA VAL A 203 1.67 22.23 -19.68
C VAL A 203 0.63 22.79 -20.66
N PRO A 204 0.54 22.31 -21.92
CA PRO A 204 -0.54 22.69 -22.81
C PRO A 204 -1.85 22.02 -22.36
N ASP A 205 -2.96 22.74 -22.46
CA ASP A 205 -4.31 22.20 -22.25
C ASP A 205 -4.57 21.05 -23.23
N LEU A 206 -4.66 19.83 -22.70
CA LEU A 206 -5.20 18.69 -23.43
C LEU A 206 -6.73 18.69 -23.28
N PRO A 207 -7.49 18.50 -24.37
CA PRO A 207 -8.94 18.47 -24.30
C PRO A 207 -9.39 17.33 -23.38
N THR A 208 -10.17 17.69 -22.37
CA THR A 208 -10.80 16.76 -21.43
C THR A 208 -11.66 15.77 -22.20
N ALA A 209 -11.40 14.48 -22.01
CA ALA A 209 -12.25 13.42 -22.54
C ALA A 209 -13.69 13.62 -22.02
N GLN A 210 -14.66 13.53 -22.94
CA GLN A 210 -16.07 13.68 -22.59
C GLN A 210 -16.48 12.61 -21.56
N PRO A 211 -17.33 12.97 -20.57
CA PRO A 211 -17.85 12.00 -19.61
C PRO A 211 -18.65 10.91 -20.35
N ALA A 212 -18.44 9.66 -19.96
CA ALA A 212 -19.18 8.53 -20.50
C ALA A 212 -20.69 8.67 -20.21
N PRO A 213 -21.58 8.28 -21.15
CA PRO A 213 -23.01 8.30 -20.92
C PRO A 213 -23.39 7.35 -19.78
N THR A 214 -24.29 7.82 -18.90
CA THR A 214 -24.85 7.07 -17.78
C THR A 214 -25.52 5.79 -18.29
N PRO A 215 -25.27 4.62 -17.70
CA PRO A 215 -26.01 3.41 -18.07
C PRO A 215 -27.48 3.61 -17.70
N SER A 216 -28.34 3.57 -18.71
CA SER A 216 -29.79 3.50 -18.55
C SER A 216 -30.14 2.20 -17.83
N GLY A 217 -30.97 2.31 -16.80
CA GLY A 217 -31.25 1.22 -15.87
C GLY A 217 -31.82 -0.05 -16.52
N ALA A 218 -31.56 -1.17 -15.83
CA ALA A 218 -32.39 -2.36 -15.72
C ALA A 218 -31.99 -3.09 -14.43
#